data_AF-A0A950IMT1-F1
#
_entry.id   AF-A0A950IMT1-F1
#
_cell.length_a   1.000
_cell.length_b   1.000
_cell.length_c   1.000
_cell.angle_alpha   90.00
_cell.angle_beta   90.00
_cell.angle_gamma   90.00
#
_symmetry.space_group_name_H-M   'P 1'
#
loop_
_entity.id
_entity.type
_entity.pdbx_description
1 polymer ?
#
loop_
_entity_poly.entity_id
_entity_poly.type
_entity_poly.pdbx_seq_one_letter_code
_entity_poly.pdbx_strand_id
1 'polypeptide(L)'
;MNETKNTTHVLLKNELIVFRRERSTIWQCRFKVDGVWQRATTKERDLDKAKKKAKDLMVKAEIRKESNLPVVTRKFRDVAKLAIERMQQERTSGKGKVSYDDYIRVIQDYHPRQ
;
A
#
# COMPACT_ATOMS: atom_id res chain seq x y z
N MET A 1 -17.60 5.43 -32.49
CA MET A 1 -16.16 5.62 -32.71
C MET A 1 -15.49 5.86 -31.36
N ASN A 2 -14.82 4.85 -30.80
CA ASN A 2 -13.99 5.04 -29.62
C ASN A 2 -12.63 5.54 -30.09
N GLU A 3 -12.47 6.86 -30.16
CA GLU A 3 -11.15 7.47 -30.32
C GLU A 3 -10.22 6.89 -29.24
N THR A 4 -9.11 6.31 -29.69
CA THR A 4 -8.03 5.79 -28.85
C THR A 4 -7.41 6.97 -28.10
N LYS A 5 -8.06 7.41 -27.02
CA LYS A 5 -7.50 8.42 -26.13
C LYS A 5 -6.15 7.87 -25.67
N ASN A 6 -5.09 8.64 -25.95
CA ASN A 6 -3.72 8.46 -25.43
C ASN A 6 -3.74 8.57 -23.89
N THR A 7 -4.42 7.64 -23.24
CA THR A 7 -4.76 7.68 -21.83
C THR A 7 -3.79 6.83 -21.03
N THR A 8 -2.90 6.10 -21.70
CA THR A 8 -1.89 5.23 -21.11
C THR A 8 -0.54 5.52 -21.77
N HIS A 9 0.46 5.80 -20.95
CA HIS A 9 1.84 6.04 -21.35
C HIS A 9 2.74 5.05 -20.61
N VAL A 10 3.48 4.26 -21.37
CA VAL A 10 4.49 3.34 -20.82
C VAL A 10 5.79 4.13 -20.68
N LEU A 11 6.30 4.25 -19.44
CA LEU A 11 7.56 4.94 -19.15
C LEU A 11 8.73 3.96 -19.13
N LEU A 12 8.52 2.79 -18.52
CA LEU A 12 9.46 1.69 -18.48
C LEU A 12 8.69 0.42 -18.88
N LYS A 13 9.19 -0.29 -19.89
CA LYS A 13 8.52 -1.48 -20.42
C LYS A 13 8.38 -2.51 -19.31
N ASN A 14 7.16 -2.98 -19.06
CA ASN A 14 6.81 -3.95 -18.01
C ASN A 14 7.09 -3.53 -16.56
N GLU A 15 7.45 -2.27 -16.30
CA GLU A 15 7.82 -1.79 -14.96
C GLU A 15 7.04 -0.58 -14.51
N LEU A 16 6.79 0.41 -15.39
CA LEU A 16 6.14 1.66 -15.02
C LEU A 16 5.19 2.15 -16.11
N ILE A 17 3.92 2.31 -15.75
CA ILE A 17 2.86 2.74 -16.66
C ILE A 17 2.06 3.84 -15.98
N VAL A 18 1.94 4.98 -16.66
CA VAL A 18 1.12 6.13 -16.23
C VAL A 18 -0.14 6.14 -17.07
N PHE A 19 -1.29 6.30 -16.44
CA PHE A 19 -2.57 6.32 -17.13
C PHE A 19 -3.57 7.26 -16.46
N ARG A 20 -4.54 7.75 -17.22
CA ARG A 20 -5.66 8.55 -16.72
C ARG A 20 -6.96 7.76 -16.91
N ARG A 21 -7.93 7.93 -16.01
CA ARG A 21 -9.26 7.34 -16.17
C ARG A 21 -10.18 8.33 -16.87
N GLU A 22 -11.20 7.85 -17.58
CA GLU A 22 -12.13 8.71 -18.33
C GLU A 22 -12.77 9.82 -17.48
N ARG A 23 -13.11 9.51 -16.22
CA ARG A 23 -13.74 10.46 -15.27
C ARG A 23 -12.76 11.13 -14.31
N SER A 24 -11.45 10.96 -14.48
CA SER A 24 -10.45 11.53 -13.56
C SER A 24 -9.58 12.54 -14.28
N THR A 25 -9.44 13.72 -13.69
CA THR A 25 -8.49 14.74 -14.16
C THR A 25 -7.06 14.47 -13.68
N ILE A 26 -6.88 13.49 -12.78
CA ILE A 26 -5.62 13.16 -12.14
C ILE A 26 -4.99 11.94 -12.82
N TRP A 27 -3.71 12.03 -13.09
CA TRP A 27 -2.92 10.90 -13.56
C TRP A 27 -2.68 9.87 -12.44
N GLN A 28 -2.79 8.60 -12.80
CA GLN A 28 -2.49 7.45 -11.97
C GLN A 28 -1.28 6.72 -12.54
N CYS A 29 -0.61 5.94 -11.71
CA CYS A 29 0.48 5.10 -12.14
C CYS A 29 0.36 3.71 -11.53
N ARG A 30 0.85 2.72 -12.28
CA ARG A 30 1.15 1.39 -11.77
C ARG A 30 2.63 1.12 -12.00
N PHE A 31 3.28 0.58 -10.98
CA PHE A 31 4.68 0.22 -11.05
C PHE A 31 4.92 -1.14 -10.39
N LYS A 32 5.94 -1.85 -10.86
CA LYS A 32 6.28 -3.18 -10.38
C LYS A 32 7.40 -3.07 -9.34
N VAL A 33 7.14 -3.54 -8.13
CA VAL A 33 8.14 -3.66 -7.06
C VAL A 33 8.19 -5.13 -6.68
N ASP A 34 9.36 -5.75 -6.81
CA ASP A 34 9.58 -7.14 -6.41
C ASP A 34 8.62 -8.16 -7.06
N GLY A 35 8.36 -8.02 -8.36
CA GLY A 35 7.40 -8.90 -9.02
C GLY A 35 5.94 -8.46 -8.87
N VAL A 36 5.61 -7.63 -7.87
CA VAL A 36 4.24 -7.26 -7.52
C VAL A 36 3.87 -5.89 -8.09
N TRP A 37 2.72 -5.81 -8.75
CA TRP A 37 2.17 -4.54 -9.24
C TRP A 37 1.55 -3.72 -8.11
N GLN A 38 2.08 -2.53 -7.90
CA GLN A 38 1.50 -1.52 -7.01
C GLN A 38 0.81 -0.42 -7.82
N ARG A 39 -0.23 0.18 -7.24
CA ARG A 39 -0.99 1.28 -7.85
C ARG A 39 -0.90 2.51 -6.96
N ALA A 40 -0.69 3.67 -7.57
CA ALA A 40 -0.65 4.95 -6.88
C ALA A 40 -1.23 6.07 -7.76
N THR A 41 -1.65 7.16 -7.12
CA THR A 41 -2.05 8.39 -7.82
C THR A 41 -0.88 9.34 -7.87
N THR A 42 -0.55 9.92 -9.03
CA THR A 42 0.48 10.96 -9.10
C THR A 42 -0.01 12.28 -8.50
N LYS A 43 -1.34 12.47 -8.39
CA LYS A 43 -1.99 13.72 -7.96
C LYS A 43 -1.70 14.92 -8.88
N GLU A 44 -1.18 14.66 -10.07
CA GLU A 44 -0.90 15.69 -11.06
C GLU A 44 -1.93 15.64 -12.19
N ARG A 45 -2.23 16.82 -12.77
CA ARG A 45 -3.07 16.95 -13.97
C ARG A 45 -2.24 17.03 -15.26
N ASP A 46 -1.03 17.55 -15.13
CA ASP A 46 -0.04 17.65 -16.19
C ASP A 46 0.69 16.32 -16.40
N LEU A 47 0.86 15.91 -17.66
CA LEU A 47 1.47 14.62 -18.00
C LEU A 47 2.95 14.56 -17.62
N ASP A 48 3.73 15.60 -17.88
CA ASP A 48 5.18 15.57 -17.65
C ASP A 48 5.50 15.61 -16.16
N LYS A 49 4.74 16.41 -15.39
CA LYS A 49 4.78 16.35 -13.91
C LYS A 49 4.37 14.97 -13.40
N ALA A 50 3.33 14.36 -13.99
CA ALA A 50 2.91 13.02 -13.62
C ALA A 50 3.99 11.96 -13.89
N LYS A 51 4.70 12.04 -15.02
CA LYS A 51 5.81 11.12 -15.34
C LYS A 51 6.94 11.22 -14.31
N LYS A 52 7.35 12.45 -13.95
CA LYS A 52 8.38 12.67 -12.93
C LYS A 52 7.95 12.09 -11.59
N LYS A 53 6.73 12.41 -11.15
CA LYS A 53 6.19 11.93 -9.87
C LYS A 53 5.97 10.41 -9.84
N ALA A 54 5.64 9.79 -10.97
CA ALA A 54 5.52 8.35 -11.08
C ALA A 54 6.88 7.64 -10.88
N LYS A 55 7.97 8.20 -11.41
CA LYS A 55 9.34 7.74 -11.13
C LYS A 55 9.69 7.89 -9.65
N ASP A 56 9.41 9.06 -9.06
CA ASP A 56 9.66 9.30 -7.63
C ASP A 56 8.90 8.32 -6.73
N LEU A 57 7.65 7.98 -7.10
CA LEU A 57 6.83 7.01 -6.37
C LEU A 57 7.38 5.59 -6.44
N MET A 58 7.91 5.18 -7.61
CA MET A 58 8.57 3.89 -7.80
C MET A 58 9.82 3.78 -6.93
N VAL A 59 10.72 4.77 -7.00
CA VAL A 59 11.94 4.82 -6.17
C VAL A 59 11.60 4.80 -4.67
N LYS A 60 10.61 5.59 -4.24
CA LYS A 60 10.16 5.57 -2.84
C LYS A 60 9.63 4.21 -2.42
N ALA A 61 8.97 3.47 -3.32
CA ALA A 61 8.47 2.14 -3.02
C ALA A 61 9.59 1.10 -2.94
N GLU A 62 10.62 1.21 -3.77
CA GLU A 62 11.84 0.39 -3.70
C GLU A 62 12.61 0.63 -2.40
N ILE A 63 12.86 1.90 -2.04
CA ILE A 63 13.55 2.25 -0.78
C ILE A 63 12.77 1.72 0.43
N ARG A 64 11.43 1.85 0.43
CA ARG A 64 10.59 1.30 1.51
C ARG A 64 10.73 -0.21 1.65
N LYS A 65 10.85 -0.91 0.52
CA LYS A 65 11.08 -2.36 0.50
C LYS A 65 12.47 -2.68 1.05
N GLU A 66 13.51 -2.00 0.57
CA GLU A 66 14.89 -2.21 1.01
C GLU A 66 15.08 -1.94 2.50
N SER A 67 14.40 -0.92 3.02
CA SER A 67 14.40 -0.58 4.45
C SER A 67 13.66 -1.60 5.33
N ASN A 68 13.12 -2.69 4.74
CA ASN A 68 12.29 -3.72 5.39
C ASN A 68 11.18 -3.14 6.28
N LEU A 69 10.75 -1.90 6.01
CA LEU A 69 9.65 -1.25 6.71
C LEU A 69 8.40 -1.96 6.22
N PRO A 70 7.64 -2.64 7.12
CA PRO A 70 6.41 -3.31 6.73
C PRO A 70 5.57 -2.30 5.95
N VAL A 71 5.29 -2.62 4.69
CA VAL A 71 4.35 -1.87 3.85
C VAL A 71 3.14 -1.66 4.72
N VAL A 72 2.90 -0.41 5.17
CA VAL A 72 1.82 -0.05 6.10
C VAL A 72 0.61 -0.89 5.73
N THR A 73 0.34 -1.91 6.53
CA THR A 73 -0.60 -2.94 6.14
C THR A 73 -1.97 -2.26 6.17
N ARG A 74 -2.52 -1.99 4.98
CA ARG A 74 -3.84 -1.34 4.88
C ARG A 74 -4.96 -2.22 5.41
N LYS A 75 -4.70 -3.50 5.66
CA LYS A 75 -5.68 -4.45 6.14
C LYS A 75 -5.68 -4.44 7.65
N PHE A 76 -6.86 -4.18 8.21
CA PHE A 76 -7.10 -4.30 9.65
C PHE A 76 -6.60 -5.63 10.21
N ARG A 77 -6.79 -6.75 9.47
CA ARG A 77 -6.29 -8.09 9.84
C ARG A 77 -4.81 -8.11 10.22
N ASP A 78 -3.95 -7.48 9.42
CA ASP A 78 -2.51 -7.55 9.62
C ASP A 78 -2.08 -6.68 10.80
N VAL A 79 -2.74 -5.53 10.99
CA VAL A 79 -2.57 -4.65 12.17
C VAL A 79 -3.06 -5.35 13.45
N ALA A 80 -4.22 -6.01 13.38
CA ALA A 80 -4.81 -6.78 14.47
C ALA A 80 -3.89 -7.92 14.92
N LYS A 81 -3.28 -8.65 13.97
CA LYS A 81 -2.28 -9.69 14.27
C LYS A 81 -1.08 -9.12 15.02
N LEU A 82 -0.50 -8.02 14.53
CA LEU A 82 0.64 -7.37 15.17
C LEU A 82 0.29 -6.86 16.58
N ALA A 83 -0.91 -6.30 16.76
CA ALA A 83 -1.39 -5.84 18.05
C ALA A 83 -1.55 -7.00 19.06
N ILE A 84 -2.13 -8.13 18.63
CA ILE A 84 -2.26 -9.34 19.45
C ILE A 84 -0.87 -9.87 19.85
N GLU A 85 0.05 -9.99 18.88
CA GLU A 85 1.41 -10.48 19.13
C GLU A 85 2.13 -9.61 20.16
N ARG A 86 2.05 -8.29 20.03
CA ARG A 86 2.64 -7.36 20.99
C ARG A 86 2.03 -7.49 22.39
N MET A 87 0.70 -7.58 22.51
CA MET A 87 0.03 -7.77 23.80
C MET A 87 0.41 -9.11 24.46
N GLN A 88 0.56 -10.18 23.66
CA GLN A 88 1.04 -11.48 24.14
C GLN A 88 2.49 -11.40 24.62
N GLN A 89 3.40 -10.77 23.86
CA GLN A 89 4.80 -10.60 24.26
C GLN A 89 4.94 -9.79 25.56
N GLU A 90 4.18 -8.69 25.71
CA GLU A 90 4.18 -7.88 26.93
C GLU A 90 3.66 -8.67 28.14
N ARG A 91 2.68 -9.56 27.92
CA ARG A 91 2.15 -10.46 28.96
C ARG A 91 3.18 -11.51 29.37
N THR A 92 3.82 -12.19 28.42
CA THR A 92 4.88 -13.18 28.70
C THR A 92 6.05 -12.54 29.44
N SER A 93 6.34 -11.27 29.16
CA SER A 93 7.39 -10.49 29.84
C SER A 93 7.00 -9.99 31.23
N GLY A 94 5.82 -10.35 31.76
CA GLY A 94 5.36 -9.97 33.10
C GLY A 94 5.00 -8.49 33.29
N LYS A 95 5.01 -7.70 32.20
CA LYS A 95 4.67 -6.25 32.19
C LYS A 95 3.28 -5.96 31.61
N GLY A 96 2.55 -7.00 31.21
CA GLY A 96 1.24 -6.88 30.57
C GLY A 96 0.14 -6.47 31.55
N LYS A 97 -0.82 -5.66 31.07
CA LYS A 97 -2.02 -5.29 31.83
C LYS A 97 -3.03 -6.44 31.82
N VAL A 98 -3.80 -6.57 32.90
CA VAL A 98 -4.88 -7.58 33.02
C VAL A 98 -5.92 -7.42 31.89
N SER A 99 -6.15 -6.19 31.42
CA SER A 99 -7.10 -5.89 30.34
C SER A 99 -6.68 -6.36 28.94
N TYR A 100 -5.44 -6.84 28.75
CA TYR A 100 -4.97 -7.32 27.45
C TYR A 100 -5.73 -8.57 26.98
N ASP A 101 -6.25 -9.38 27.91
CA ASP A 101 -7.06 -10.55 27.56
C ASP A 101 -8.38 -10.16 26.92
N ASP A 102 -9.04 -9.15 27.48
CA ASP A 102 -10.26 -8.61 26.91
C ASP A 102 -10.01 -7.99 25.54
N TYR A 103 -8.89 -7.28 25.36
CA TYR A 103 -8.54 -6.69 24.07
C TYR A 103 -8.23 -7.75 23.01
N ILE A 104 -7.47 -8.80 23.36
CA ILE A 104 -7.18 -9.90 22.45
C ILE A 104 -8.49 -10.60 22.04
N ARG A 105 -9.38 -10.88 23.00
CA ARG A 105 -10.70 -11.49 22.73
C ARG A 105 -11.54 -10.63 21.79
N VAL A 106 -11.73 -9.34 22.11
CA VAL A 106 -12.54 -8.44 21.28
C VAL A 106 -11.98 -8.32 19.86
N ILE A 107 -10.66 -8.23 19.69
CA ILE A 107 -10.04 -8.16 18.37
C ILE A 107 -10.24 -9.47 17.58
N GLN A 108 -10.19 -10.63 18.24
CA GLN A 108 -10.44 -11.93 17.60
C GLN A 108 -11.92 -12.11 17.21
N ASP A 109 -12.84 -11.65 18.05
CA ASP A 109 -14.28 -11.72 17.78
C ASP A 109 -14.67 -10.80 16.61
N TYR A 110 -14.08 -9.59 16.55
CA TYR A 110 -14.36 -8.61 15.49
C TYR A 110 -13.77 -9.02 14.12
N HIS A 111 -12.77 -9.89 14.09
CA HIS A 111 -12.21 -10.45 12.86
C HIS A 111 -11.86 -11.94 13.04
N PRO A 112 -12.82 -12.85 12.80
CA PRO A 112 -12.58 -14.29 12.86
C PRO A 112 -11.49 -14.70 11.87
N ARG A 113 -10.65 -15.67 12.26
CA ARG A 113 -9.65 -16.28 11.37
C ARG A 113 -10.35 -16.91 10.16
N GLN A 114 -10.51 -16.14 9.08
CA GLN A 114 -10.87 -16.62 7.75
C GLN A 114 -9.61 -16.77 6.90
#